data_AF-A0A9E2FYK4-F1
#
_entry.id   AF-A0A9E2FYK4-F1
#
_cell.length_a   1.000
_cell.length_b   1.000
_cell.length_c   1.000
_cell.angle_alpha   90.00
_cell.angle_beta   90.00
_cell.angle_gamma   90.00
#
_symmetry.space_group_name_H-M   'P 1'
#
loop_
_entity.id
_entity.type
_entity.pdbx_description
1 polymer ?
#
loop_
_entity_poly.entity_id
_entity_poly.type
_entity_poly.pdbx_seq_one_letter_code
_entity_poly.pdbx_strand_id
1 'polypeptide(L)'
;MTKNDFDPFRDRQARQIRNILSTAFVQSLRDLNPAAFASTGELLLKQEISADKRAYILDRLSRYKKCITTIEQQGIQTILEQSFVLWDAELFFEVHEILEGQWMASQGREKIALQGLIRAAGVYILLAGGNRQGAGKMAAKAVQALKENLTALAYFPSPPQLLTSLRNLDPIPPKLRG
;
A
#
# COMPACT_ATOMS: atom_id res chain seq x y z
N MET A 1 15.47 9.06 15.88
CA MET A 1 14.29 8.25 15.50
C MET A 1 14.45 6.90 16.15
N THR A 2 13.63 6.59 17.14
CA THR A 2 13.58 5.25 17.74
C THR A 2 13.20 4.26 16.65
N LYS A 3 14.00 3.21 16.49
CA LYS A 3 13.71 2.11 15.58
C LYS A 3 12.38 1.51 16.03
N ASN A 4 11.34 1.63 15.23
CA ASN A 4 10.06 1.00 15.51
C ASN A 4 10.26 -0.51 15.32
N ASP A 5 10.22 -1.29 16.40
CA ASP A 5 10.48 -2.73 16.37
C ASP A 5 9.26 -3.54 15.88
N PHE A 6 8.25 -2.86 15.32
CA PHE A 6 7.12 -3.51 14.66
C PHE A 6 7.57 -4.30 13.42
N ASP A 7 7.63 -5.63 13.54
CA ASP A 7 8.02 -6.55 12.45
C ASP A 7 6.88 -7.53 12.10
N PRO A 8 6.03 -7.22 11.10
CA PRO A 8 4.95 -8.12 10.68
C PRO A 8 5.43 -9.33 9.89
N PHE A 9 6.74 -9.45 9.60
CA PHE A 9 7.32 -10.61 8.93
C PHE A 9 7.72 -11.70 9.92
N ARG A 10 8.18 -11.32 11.11
CA ARG A 10 8.63 -12.28 12.14
C ARG A 10 7.68 -12.41 13.31
N ASP A 11 6.95 -11.35 13.66
CA ASP A 11 5.98 -11.35 14.77
C ASP A 11 4.55 -11.62 14.27
N ARG A 12 3.95 -12.70 14.78
CA ARG A 12 2.57 -13.09 14.45
C ARG A 12 1.55 -12.04 14.88
N GLN A 13 1.69 -11.45 16.08
CA GLN A 13 0.75 -10.44 16.58
C GLN A 13 0.88 -9.16 15.76
N ALA A 14 2.10 -8.75 15.39
CA ALA A 14 2.32 -7.61 14.49
C ALA A 14 1.65 -7.85 13.12
N ARG A 15 1.81 -9.05 12.56
CA ARG A 15 1.15 -9.42 11.29
C ARG A 15 -0.37 -9.37 11.38
N GLN A 16 -0.93 -9.89 12.47
CA GLN A 16 -2.38 -9.85 12.70
C GLN A 16 -2.89 -8.41 12.81
N ILE A 17 -2.20 -7.55 13.57
CA ILE A 17 -2.55 -6.13 13.70
C ILE A 17 -2.55 -5.44 12.32
N ARG A 18 -1.49 -5.59 11.53
CA ARG A 18 -1.42 -5.03 10.17
C ARG A 18 -2.59 -5.51 9.32
N ASN A 19 -2.81 -6.82 9.26
CA ASN A 19 -3.85 -7.39 8.41
C ASN A 19 -5.24 -6.90 8.82
N ILE A 20 -5.56 -6.90 10.11
CA ILE A 20 -6.86 -6.45 10.64
C ILE A 20 -7.09 -4.96 10.28
N LEU A 21 -6.09 -4.10 10.49
CA LEU A 21 -6.19 -2.68 10.15
C LEU A 21 -6.38 -2.47 8.65
N SER A 22 -5.58 -3.14 7.83
CA SER A 22 -5.61 -3.00 6.37
C SER A 22 -6.94 -3.48 5.80
N THR A 23 -7.43 -4.64 6.23
CA THR A 23 -8.74 -5.17 5.83
C THR A 23 -9.86 -4.19 6.20
N ALA A 24 -9.88 -3.66 7.43
CA ALA A 24 -10.91 -2.71 7.86
C ALA A 24 -10.85 -1.40 7.07
N PHE A 25 -9.65 -0.90 6.75
CA PHE A 25 -9.47 0.31 5.95
C PHE A 25 -9.89 0.13 4.50
N VAL A 26 -9.45 -0.93 3.84
CA VAL A 26 -9.84 -1.22 2.44
C VAL A 26 -11.36 -1.44 2.35
N GLN A 27 -11.97 -2.10 3.34
CA GLN A 27 -13.42 -2.23 3.40
C GLN A 27 -14.12 -0.88 3.60
N SER A 28 -13.56 0.01 4.43
CA SER A 28 -14.09 1.38 4.62
C SER A 28 -14.13 2.17 3.31
N LEU A 29 -13.10 2.03 2.46
CA LEU A 29 -13.05 2.67 1.14
C LEU A 29 -14.09 2.09 0.17
N ARG A 30 -14.30 0.76 0.21
CA ARG A 30 -15.27 0.07 -0.66
C ARG A 30 -16.72 0.36 -0.28
N ASP A 31 -17.01 0.39 1.01
CA ASP A 31 -18.38 0.57 1.54
C ASP A 31 -18.76 2.04 1.69
N LEU A 32 -17.86 2.98 1.34
CA LEU A 32 -18.01 4.42 1.60
C LEU A 32 -18.37 4.70 3.07
N ASN A 33 -17.80 3.89 3.98
CA ASN A 33 -17.99 4.01 5.42
C ASN A 33 -16.65 4.39 6.08
N PRO A 34 -16.28 5.68 6.08
CA PRO A 34 -14.98 6.13 6.54
C PRO A 34 -14.74 5.95 8.05
N ALA A 35 -15.73 5.53 8.83
CA ALA A 35 -15.58 5.34 10.28
C ALA A 35 -15.17 3.92 10.69
N ALA A 36 -15.35 2.91 9.82
CA ALA A 36 -15.21 1.50 10.23
C ALA A 36 -13.77 1.14 10.67
N PHE A 37 -12.75 1.64 9.97
CA PHE A 37 -11.35 1.39 10.34
C PHE A 37 -10.97 2.00 11.71
N ALA A 38 -11.58 3.13 12.09
CA ALA A 38 -11.28 3.83 13.33
C ALA A 38 -11.71 2.97 14.53
N SER A 39 -12.94 2.45 14.49
CA SER A 39 -13.47 1.52 15.49
C SER A 39 -12.59 0.28 15.65
N THR A 40 -12.12 -0.31 14.54
CA THR A 40 -11.18 -1.44 14.58
C THR A 40 -9.86 -1.07 15.26
N GLY A 41 -9.30 0.10 14.95
CA GLY A 41 -8.08 0.57 15.59
C GLY A 41 -8.24 0.80 17.10
N GLU A 42 -9.35 1.41 17.52
CA GLU A 42 -9.66 1.62 18.94
C GLU A 42 -9.78 0.30 19.71
N LEU A 43 -10.41 -0.71 19.10
CA LEU A 43 -10.51 -2.05 19.70
C LEU A 43 -9.13 -2.70 19.88
N LEU A 44 -8.23 -2.57 18.89
CA LEU A 44 -6.86 -3.08 19.01
C LEU A 44 -6.07 -2.33 20.09
N LEU A 45 -6.25 -1.01 20.22
CA LEU A 45 -5.56 -0.18 21.21
C LEU A 45 -5.96 -0.45 22.67
N LYS A 46 -7.11 -1.09 22.89
CA LYS A 46 -7.58 -1.55 24.21
C LYS A 46 -6.93 -2.86 24.66
N GLN A 47 -6.30 -3.61 23.74
CA GLN A 47 -5.61 -4.84 24.07
C GLN A 47 -4.27 -4.56 24.76
N GLU A 48 -3.77 -5.52 25.52
CA GLU A 48 -2.39 -5.50 26.01
C GLU A 48 -1.43 -5.77 24.84
N ILE A 49 -0.75 -4.71 24.39
CA ILE A 49 0.19 -4.74 23.27
C ILE A 49 1.44 -3.92 23.61
N SER A 50 2.56 -4.27 22.98
CA SER A 50 3.81 -3.52 23.13
C SER A 50 3.70 -2.09 22.59
N ALA A 51 4.60 -1.21 23.06
CA ALA A 51 4.65 0.19 22.63
C ALA A 51 4.81 0.34 21.11
N ASP A 52 5.64 -0.49 20.46
CA ASP A 52 5.85 -0.45 19.00
C ASP A 52 4.58 -0.79 18.22
N LYS A 53 3.80 -1.77 18.70
CA LYS A 53 2.51 -2.12 18.10
C LYS A 53 1.50 -1.00 18.26
N ARG A 54 1.46 -0.36 19.42
CA ARG A 54 0.63 0.82 19.66
C ARG A 54 1.02 1.97 18.73
N ALA A 55 2.32 2.24 18.59
CA ALA A 55 2.83 3.29 17.69
C ALA A 55 2.48 3.00 16.23
N TYR A 56 2.60 1.74 15.79
CA TYR A 56 2.19 1.32 14.45
C TYR A 56 0.69 1.56 14.21
N ILE A 57 -0.18 1.16 15.14
CA ILE A 57 -1.63 1.36 15.00
C ILE A 57 -1.95 2.85 14.87
N LEU A 58 -1.38 3.71 15.72
CA LEU A 58 -1.62 5.15 15.69
C LEU A 58 -1.13 5.81 14.39
N ASP A 59 0.05 5.42 13.89
CA ASP A 59 0.55 5.88 12.58
C ASP A 59 -0.42 5.50 11.46
N ARG A 60 -0.89 4.25 11.45
CA ARG A 60 -1.83 3.77 10.43
C ARG A 60 -3.17 4.50 10.47
N LEU A 61 -3.77 4.67 11.64
CA LEU A 61 -5.01 5.42 11.79
C LEU A 61 -4.86 6.87 11.29
N SER A 62 -3.73 7.52 11.58
CA SER A 62 -3.45 8.88 11.08
C SER A 62 -3.37 8.93 9.55
N ARG A 63 -2.65 7.98 8.93
CA ARG A 63 -2.51 7.91 7.47
C ARG A 63 -3.83 7.58 6.78
N TYR A 64 -4.59 6.61 7.31
CA TYR A 64 -5.90 6.23 6.79
C TYR A 64 -6.87 7.42 6.78
N LYS A 65 -6.93 8.17 7.89
CA LYS A 65 -7.75 9.39 7.98
C LYS A 65 -7.35 10.40 6.90
N LYS A 66 -6.05 10.67 6.74
CA LYS A 66 -5.55 11.59 5.69
C LYS A 66 -5.91 11.12 4.29
N CYS A 67 -5.76 9.83 3.99
CA CYS A 67 -6.10 9.27 2.68
C CYS A 67 -7.60 9.43 2.38
N ILE A 68 -8.47 9.09 3.33
CA ILE A 68 -9.92 9.25 3.16
C ILE A 68 -10.28 10.72 2.91
N THR A 69 -9.79 11.63 3.75
CA THR A 69 -10.04 13.07 3.55
C THR A 69 -9.55 13.54 2.18
N THR A 70 -8.38 13.06 1.71
CA THR A 70 -7.85 13.41 0.39
C THR A 70 -8.72 12.85 -0.74
N ILE A 71 -9.14 11.59 -0.64
CA ILE A 71 -10.00 10.91 -1.63
C ILE A 71 -11.34 11.63 -1.75
N GLU A 72 -11.96 11.98 -0.62
CA GLU A 72 -13.23 12.71 -0.57
C GLU A 72 -13.10 14.13 -1.15
N GLN A 73 -12.11 14.90 -0.69
CA GLN A 73 -11.92 16.30 -1.12
C GLN A 73 -11.57 16.42 -2.61
N GLN A 74 -10.84 15.45 -3.16
CA GLN A 74 -10.47 15.44 -4.58
C GLN A 74 -11.49 14.70 -5.45
N GLY A 75 -12.58 14.18 -4.88
CA GLY A 75 -13.62 13.46 -5.61
C GLY A 75 -13.10 12.21 -6.34
N ILE A 76 -12.14 11.50 -5.76
CA ILE A 76 -11.48 10.36 -6.41
C ILE A 76 -12.39 9.13 -6.37
N GLN A 77 -12.85 8.68 -7.54
CA GLN A 77 -13.84 7.61 -7.66
C GLN A 77 -13.24 6.24 -7.97
N THR A 78 -12.12 6.18 -8.70
CA THR A 78 -11.59 4.90 -9.18
C THR A 78 -10.62 4.26 -8.18
N ILE A 79 -10.69 2.93 -8.05
CA ILE A 79 -9.77 2.15 -7.20
C ILE A 79 -8.30 2.40 -7.58
N LEU A 80 -8.03 2.49 -8.89
CA LEU A 80 -6.69 2.78 -9.40
C LEU A 80 -6.17 4.13 -8.90
N GLU A 81 -6.97 5.20 -8.98
CA GLU A 81 -6.56 6.50 -8.48
C GLU A 81 -6.42 6.56 -6.96
N GLN A 82 -7.34 5.91 -6.22
CA GLN A 82 -7.25 5.78 -4.78
C GLN A 82 -5.93 5.09 -4.38
N SER A 83 -5.51 4.05 -5.11
CA SER A 83 -4.25 3.35 -4.85
C SER A 83 -3.03 4.29 -4.91
N PHE A 84 -3.05 5.34 -5.74
CA PHE A 84 -1.98 6.32 -5.78
C PHE A 84 -1.99 7.27 -4.58
N VAL A 85 -3.16 7.59 -4.01
CA VAL A 85 -3.24 8.32 -2.73
C VAL A 85 -2.65 7.49 -1.59
N LEU A 86 -2.96 6.19 -1.57
CA LEU A 86 -2.45 5.24 -0.59
C LEU A 86 -0.93 5.07 -0.75
N TRP A 87 -0.44 5.01 -1.98
CA TRP A 87 0.99 4.96 -2.30
C TRP A 87 1.74 6.14 -1.71
N ASP A 88 1.24 7.36 -1.91
CA ASP A 88 1.90 8.57 -1.41
C ASP A 88 1.86 8.67 0.11
N ALA A 89 0.91 7.99 0.75
CA ALA A 89 0.89 7.77 2.19
C ALA A 89 1.74 6.58 2.66
N GLU A 90 2.49 5.93 1.78
CA GLU A 90 3.35 4.75 2.04
C GLU A 90 2.59 3.56 2.63
N LEU A 91 1.31 3.43 2.27
CA LEU A 91 0.42 2.34 2.66
C LEU A 91 0.52 1.19 1.66
N PHE A 92 1.73 0.68 1.43
CA PHE A 92 1.99 -0.30 0.35
C PHE A 92 1.23 -1.62 0.52
N PHE A 93 0.97 -2.02 1.77
CA PHE A 93 0.20 -3.23 2.03
C PHE A 93 -1.28 -3.03 1.63
N GLU A 94 -1.84 -1.86 1.92
CA GLU A 94 -3.19 -1.47 1.53
C GLU A 94 -3.29 -1.25 0.01
N VAL A 95 -2.24 -0.71 -0.63
CA VAL A 95 -2.16 -0.62 -2.11
C VAL A 95 -2.28 -2.02 -2.74
N HIS A 96 -1.57 -3.00 -2.18
CA HIS A 96 -1.69 -4.38 -2.62
C HIS A 96 -3.13 -4.88 -2.47
N GLU A 97 -3.73 -4.74 -1.28
CA GLU A 97 -5.07 -5.26 -0.99
C GLU A 97 -6.20 -4.57 -1.79
N ILE A 98 -6.14 -3.25 -1.99
CA ILE A 98 -7.20 -2.53 -2.70
C ILE A 98 -7.20 -2.90 -4.19
N LEU A 99 -6.00 -3.07 -4.80
CA LEU A 99 -5.84 -3.40 -6.21
C LEU A 99 -6.10 -4.88 -6.51
N GLU A 100 -6.02 -5.78 -5.53
CA GLU A 100 -6.17 -7.22 -5.74
C GLU A 100 -7.53 -7.56 -6.39
N GLY A 101 -8.61 -6.94 -5.94
CA GLY A 101 -9.95 -7.15 -6.52
C GLY A 101 -10.03 -6.72 -7.99
N GLN A 102 -9.52 -5.54 -8.32
CA GLN A 102 -9.49 -5.04 -9.70
C GLN A 102 -8.58 -5.90 -10.59
N TRP A 103 -7.42 -6.32 -10.07
CA TRP A 103 -6.51 -7.21 -10.78
C TRP A 103 -7.16 -8.57 -11.08
N MET A 104 -7.86 -9.16 -10.11
CA MET A 104 -8.56 -10.44 -10.30
C MET A 104 -9.61 -10.36 -11.40
N ALA A 105 -10.39 -9.27 -11.45
CA ALA A 105 -11.42 -9.02 -12.46
C ALA A 105 -10.87 -8.64 -13.85
N SER A 106 -9.67 -8.05 -13.91
CA SER A 106 -9.05 -7.61 -15.17
C SER A 106 -8.49 -8.76 -16.02
N GLN A 107 -8.26 -8.47 -17.31
CA GLN A 107 -7.69 -9.40 -18.29
C GLN A 107 -6.64 -8.70 -19.18
N GLY A 108 -5.89 -9.49 -19.96
CA GLY A 108 -4.94 -8.99 -20.94
C GLY A 108 -3.88 -8.04 -20.36
N ARG A 109 -3.59 -6.95 -21.07
CA ARG A 109 -2.53 -5.99 -20.73
C ARG A 109 -2.81 -5.24 -19.43
N GLU A 110 -4.08 -4.91 -19.14
CA GLU A 110 -4.46 -4.25 -17.88
C GLU A 110 -4.11 -5.13 -16.68
N LYS A 111 -4.44 -6.44 -16.75
CA LYS A 111 -4.09 -7.39 -15.68
C LYS A 111 -2.59 -7.44 -15.40
N ILE A 112 -1.77 -7.41 -16.45
CA ILE A 112 -0.32 -7.41 -16.33
C ILE A 112 0.17 -6.10 -15.71
N ALA A 113 -0.38 -4.96 -16.13
CA ALA A 113 -0.02 -3.65 -15.58
C ALA A 113 -0.39 -3.53 -14.09
N LEU A 114 -1.61 -3.93 -13.71
CA LEU A 114 -2.05 -3.97 -12.30
C LEU A 114 -1.17 -4.90 -11.47
N GLN A 115 -0.83 -6.09 -11.99
CA GLN A 115 0.12 -6.98 -11.31
C GLN A 115 1.50 -6.34 -11.14
N GLY A 116 1.94 -5.55 -12.13
CA GLY A 116 3.18 -4.76 -12.05
C GLY A 116 3.14 -3.74 -10.90
N LEU A 117 2.04 -3.02 -10.74
CA LEU A 117 1.85 -2.04 -9.67
C LEU A 117 1.75 -2.71 -8.28
N ILE A 118 1.02 -3.83 -8.17
CA ILE A 118 0.94 -4.63 -6.95
C ILE A 118 2.35 -5.13 -6.55
N ARG A 119 3.14 -5.63 -7.51
CA ARG A 119 4.53 -6.02 -7.25
C ARG A 119 5.40 -4.83 -6.85
N ALA A 120 5.19 -3.65 -7.43
CA ALA A 120 5.92 -2.45 -7.05
C ALA A 120 5.67 -2.09 -5.57
N ALA A 121 4.44 -2.18 -5.09
CA ALA A 121 4.14 -2.00 -3.67
C ALA A 121 4.84 -3.07 -2.81
N GLY A 122 4.84 -4.32 -3.27
CA GLY A 122 5.57 -5.43 -2.64
C GLY A 122 7.09 -5.22 -2.53
N VAL A 123 7.71 -4.50 -3.47
CA VAL A 123 9.14 -4.14 -3.39
C VAL A 123 9.41 -3.30 -2.15
N TYR A 124 8.60 -2.27 -1.89
CA TYR A 124 8.79 -1.40 -0.73
C TYR A 124 8.47 -2.10 0.59
N ILE A 125 7.52 -3.03 0.59
CA ILE A 125 7.29 -3.93 1.74
C ILE A 125 8.55 -4.77 2.03
N LEU A 126 9.17 -5.36 1.02
CA LEU A 126 10.39 -6.18 1.18
C LEU A 126 11.60 -5.34 1.59
N LEU A 127 11.75 -4.13 1.06
CA LEU A 127 12.82 -3.21 1.46
C LEU A 127 12.67 -2.79 2.93
N ALA A 128 11.46 -2.47 3.38
CA ALA A 128 11.18 -2.16 4.78
C ALA A 128 11.50 -3.35 5.71
N GLY A 129 11.26 -4.58 5.25
CA GLY A 129 11.65 -5.81 5.97
C GLY A 129 13.13 -6.19 5.85
N GLY A 130 13.98 -5.36 5.21
CA GLY A 130 15.40 -5.63 5.00
C GLY A 130 15.72 -6.71 3.96
N ASN A 131 14.72 -7.23 3.24
CA ASN A 131 14.89 -8.28 2.23
C ASN A 131 15.24 -7.67 0.86
N ARG A 132 16.45 -7.10 0.74
CA ARG A 132 16.91 -6.43 -0.49
C ARG A 132 17.02 -7.39 -1.69
N GLN A 133 17.40 -8.65 -1.46
CA GLN A 133 17.48 -9.65 -2.52
C GLN A 133 16.09 -9.98 -3.10
N GLY A 134 15.09 -10.20 -2.22
CA GLY A 134 13.71 -10.40 -2.62
C GLY A 134 13.15 -9.17 -3.34
N ALA A 135 13.42 -7.98 -2.82
CA ALA A 135 13.03 -6.72 -3.44
C ALA A 135 13.58 -6.59 -4.86
N GLY A 136 14.85 -6.92 -5.11
CA GLY A 136 15.45 -6.90 -6.44
C GLY A 136 14.75 -7.82 -7.44
N LYS A 137 14.48 -9.07 -7.04
CA LYS A 137 13.76 -10.03 -7.90
C LYS A 137 12.34 -9.55 -8.22
N MET A 138 11.65 -8.96 -7.25
CA MET A 138 10.30 -8.45 -7.43
C MET A 138 10.27 -7.16 -8.28
N ALA A 139 11.25 -6.28 -8.09
CA ALA A 139 11.39 -5.04 -8.84
C ALA A 139 11.63 -5.29 -10.32
N ALA A 140 12.48 -6.27 -10.68
CA ALA A 140 12.69 -6.65 -12.08
C ALA A 140 11.37 -7.05 -12.76
N LYS A 141 10.54 -7.86 -12.08
CA LYS A 141 9.21 -8.26 -12.60
C LYS A 141 8.22 -7.12 -12.67
N ALA A 142 8.22 -6.22 -11.67
CA ALA A 142 7.37 -5.03 -11.67
C ALA A 142 7.72 -4.09 -12.82
N VAL A 143 9.01 -3.79 -12.99
CA VAL A 143 9.53 -2.92 -14.04
C VAL A 143 9.20 -3.45 -15.42
N GLN A 144 9.37 -4.76 -15.67
CA GLN A 144 9.02 -5.36 -16.95
C GLN A 144 7.53 -5.18 -17.26
N ALA A 145 6.68 -5.62 -16.34
CA ALA A 145 5.23 -5.59 -16.50
C ALA A 145 4.71 -4.17 -16.76
N LEU A 146 5.20 -3.19 -16.00
CA LEU A 146 4.80 -1.78 -16.14
C LEU A 146 5.31 -1.19 -17.46
N LYS A 147 6.60 -1.35 -17.80
CA LYS A 147 7.16 -0.77 -19.04
C LYS A 147 6.38 -1.16 -20.30
N GLU A 148 5.91 -2.40 -20.37
CA GLU A 148 5.21 -2.93 -21.54
C GLU A 148 3.70 -2.61 -21.56
N ASN A 149 3.10 -2.37 -20.39
CA ASN A 149 1.64 -2.37 -20.24
C ASN A 149 1.05 -1.13 -19.57
N LEU A 150 1.85 -0.14 -19.17
CA LEU A 150 1.37 1.09 -18.52
C LEU A 150 0.26 1.80 -19.30
N THR A 151 0.31 1.81 -20.63
CA THR A 151 -0.70 2.44 -21.48
C THR A 151 -2.06 1.74 -21.45
N ALA A 152 -2.15 0.54 -20.85
CA ALA A 152 -3.41 -0.16 -20.65
C ALA A 152 -4.15 0.29 -19.38
N LEU A 153 -3.51 1.08 -18.52
CA LEU A 153 -4.15 1.69 -17.36
C LEU A 153 -4.76 3.03 -17.76
N ALA A 154 -6.00 3.29 -17.34
CA ALA A 154 -6.71 4.53 -17.64
C ALA A 154 -6.00 5.78 -17.08
N TYR A 155 -5.23 5.61 -16.00
CA TYR A 155 -4.51 6.71 -15.34
C TYR A 155 -3.24 6.20 -14.66
N PHE A 156 -2.13 6.93 -14.83
CA PHE A 156 -0.90 6.72 -14.07
C PHE A 156 -0.10 8.03 -14.02
N PRO A 157 0.05 8.69 -12.86
CA PRO A 157 0.52 10.07 -12.80
C PRO A 157 2.03 10.23 -13.03
N SER A 158 2.88 9.40 -12.41
CA SER A 158 4.35 9.53 -12.52
C SER A 158 5.08 8.20 -12.83
N PRO A 159 4.81 7.53 -13.96
CA PRO A 159 5.42 6.23 -14.26
C PRO A 159 6.97 6.24 -14.34
N PRO A 160 7.63 7.22 -14.99
CA PRO A 160 9.10 7.22 -15.09
C PRO A 160 9.82 7.26 -13.75
N GLN A 161 9.27 8.00 -12.77
CA GLN A 161 9.83 8.11 -11.43
C GLN A 161 9.76 6.76 -10.71
N LEU A 162 8.60 6.10 -10.72
CA LEU A 162 8.45 4.77 -10.16
C LEU A 162 9.42 3.77 -10.79
N LEU A 163 9.47 3.72 -12.12
CA LEU A 163 10.33 2.79 -12.82
C LEU A 163 11.82 2.99 -12.52
N THR A 164 12.25 4.25 -12.33
CA THR A 164 13.63 4.57 -11.96
C THR A 164 13.93 4.11 -10.54
N SER A 165 13.06 4.43 -9.58
CA SER A 165 13.26 4.03 -8.19
C SER A 165 13.23 2.52 -7.98
N LEU A 166 12.38 1.80 -8.71
CA LEU A 166 12.36 0.33 -8.68
C LEU A 166 13.66 -0.28 -9.23
N ARG A 167 14.23 0.27 -10.32
CA ARG A 167 15.52 -0.22 -10.86
C ARG A 167 16.67 -0.03 -9.90
N ASN A 168 16.70 1.12 -9.24
CA ASN A 168 17.77 1.50 -8.32
C ASN A 168 17.59 0.85 -6.94
N LEU A 169 16.42 0.27 -6.67
CA LEU A 169 16.01 -0.20 -5.34
C LEU A 169 16.19 0.91 -4.31
N ASP A 170 15.69 2.10 -4.66
CA ASP A 170 15.69 3.26 -3.79
C ASP A 170 14.90 2.90 -2.51
N PRO A 171 15.48 3.11 -1.32
CA PRO A 171 14.78 2.80 -0.07
C PRO A 171 13.63 3.77 0.21
N ILE A 172 13.68 4.96 -0.38
CA ILE A 172 12.64 5.97 -0.28
C ILE A 172 11.74 5.83 -1.52
N PRO A 173 10.44 5.56 -1.33
CA PRO A 173 9.49 5.46 -2.44
C PRO A 173 9.23 6.84 -3.07
N PRO A 174 9.10 6.94 -4.40
CA PRO A 174 8.70 8.18 -5.04
C PRO A 174 7.23 8.50 -4.70
N LYS A 175 6.90 9.79 -4.60
CA LYS A 175 5.52 10.25 -4.61
C LYS A 175 5.01 10.25 -6.05
N LEU A 176 3.86 9.65 -6.29
CA LEU A 176 3.30 9.48 -7.62
C LEU A 176 2.39 10.64 -8.01
N ARG A 177 1.68 11.26 -7.06
CA ARG A 177 0.76 12.37 -7.31
C ARG A 177 1.37 13.77 -7.08
N GLY A 178 2.57 13.84 -6.49
CA GLY A 178 3.27 15.09 -6.17
C GLY A 178 3.28 15.39 -4.68
#